data_AF-T0ZAQ8-F1
#
_entry.id   AF-T0ZAQ8-F1
#
_cell.length_a   1.000
_cell.length_b   1.000
_cell.length_c   1.000
_cell.angle_alpha   90.00
_cell.angle_beta   90.00
_cell.angle_gamma   90.00
#
_symmetry.space_group_name_H-M   'P 1'
#
loop_
_entity.id
_entity.type
_entity.pdbx_description
1 polymer ?
#
loop_
_entity_poly.entity_id
_entity_poly.type
_entity_poly.pdbx_seq_one_letter_code
_entity_poly.pdbx_strand_id
1 'polypeptide(L)'
;MCEWPQQWCYEDSDLEYGLAAIEVFIPFMRWLVDQGYARTTLRRHCDNLCVLGNEVIQRRRQDCSLRNFSARNELLNLLDVDGGPLLYRPSLDDVDQRSFDATCRKLNAFMTRTIAPCRREVNMITKDETDVAVAEK
;
A
#
# COMPACT_ATOMS: atom_id res chain seq x y z
N MET A 1 -8.79 -16.78 9.95
CA MET A 1 -8.61 -15.77 8.90
C MET A 1 -9.66 -14.72 9.18
N CYS A 2 -9.25 -13.47 9.38
CA CYS A 2 -10.15 -12.37 9.68
C CYS A 2 -11.06 -12.17 8.45
N GLU A 3 -12.39 -12.25 8.60
CA GLU A 3 -13.35 -12.14 7.49
C GLU A 3 -13.49 -10.67 7.06
N TRP A 4 -12.64 -10.21 6.15
CA TRP A 4 -12.68 -8.84 5.65
C TRP A 4 -13.60 -8.70 4.44
N PRO A 5 -14.16 -7.50 4.23
CA PRO A 5 -14.19 -6.35 5.14
C PRO A 5 -15.31 -6.43 6.19
N GLN A 6 -16.13 -7.50 6.21
CA GLN A 6 -17.32 -7.56 7.07
C GLN A 6 -16.99 -7.43 8.57
N GLN A 7 -15.85 -7.95 9.03
CA GLN A 7 -15.43 -7.84 10.44
C GLN A 7 -14.92 -6.46 10.83
N TRP A 8 -14.64 -5.57 9.87
CA TRP A 8 -14.26 -4.18 10.17
C TRP A 8 -15.45 -3.24 10.18
N CYS A 9 -16.56 -3.65 9.57
CA CYS A 9 -17.72 -2.83 9.32
C CYS A 9 -18.53 -2.63 10.62
N TYR A 10 -18.69 -1.39 11.07
CA TYR A 10 -19.61 -1.07 12.16
C TYR A 10 -20.97 -0.63 11.62
N GLU A 11 -20.98 0.06 10.47
CA GLU A 11 -22.16 0.53 9.75
C GLU A 11 -21.95 0.31 8.24
N ASP A 12 -23.01 0.21 7.43
CA ASP A 12 -22.91 -0.12 5.99
C ASP A 12 -21.94 0.78 5.21
N SER A 13 -21.79 2.04 5.61
CA SER A 13 -20.85 2.99 4.98
C SER A 13 -19.36 2.64 5.18
N ASP A 14 -19.05 1.82 6.20
CA ASP A 14 -17.69 1.31 6.43
C ASP A 14 -17.33 0.20 5.43
N LEU A 15 -18.34 -0.46 4.84
CA LEU A 15 -18.13 -1.56 3.90
C LEU A 15 -17.47 -1.07 2.61
N GLU A 16 -18.02 -0.02 2.01
CA GLU A 16 -17.46 0.58 0.78
C GLU A 16 -16.03 1.07 1.02
N TYR A 17 -15.79 1.67 2.18
CA TYR A 17 -14.46 2.16 2.56
C TYR A 17 -13.46 1.01 2.79
N GLY A 18 -13.90 -0.06 3.47
CA GLY A 18 -13.10 -1.27 3.67
C GLY A 18 -12.76 -1.98 2.36
N LEU A 19 -13.70 -2.03 1.40
CA LEU A 19 -13.44 -2.55 0.06
C LEU A 19 -12.37 -1.71 -0.66
N ALA A 20 -12.45 -0.38 -0.59
CA ALA A 20 -11.43 0.50 -1.17
C ALA A 20 -10.04 0.29 -0.54
N ALA A 21 -9.95 -0.03 0.76
CA ALA A 21 -8.68 -0.40 1.39
C ALA A 21 -8.15 -1.75 0.85
N ILE A 22 -9.03 -2.74 0.64
CA ILE A 22 -8.67 -4.05 0.09
C ILE A 22 -8.11 -3.92 -1.33
N GLU A 23 -8.62 -2.99 -2.14
CA GLU A 23 -8.07 -2.70 -3.48
C GLU A 23 -6.61 -2.25 -3.44
N VAL A 24 -6.16 -1.64 -2.33
CA VAL A 24 -4.74 -1.33 -2.11
C VAL A 24 -3.96 -2.56 -1.64
N PHE A 25 -4.55 -3.38 -0.77
CA PHE A 25 -3.89 -4.54 -0.16
C PHE A 25 -3.66 -5.70 -1.14
N ILE A 26 -4.58 -5.95 -2.07
CA ILE A 26 -4.45 -7.07 -3.02
C ILE A 26 -3.19 -6.94 -3.91
N PRO A 27 -2.94 -5.79 -4.58
CA PRO A 27 -1.72 -5.61 -5.37
C PRO A 27 -0.44 -5.71 -4.52
N PHE A 28 -0.47 -5.20 -3.29
CA PHE A 28 0.64 -5.33 -2.35
C PHE A 28 0.93 -6.80 -1.99
N MET A 29 -0.10 -7.59 -1.69
CA MET A 29 0.05 -9.01 -1.40
C MET A 29 0.60 -9.78 -2.60
N ARG A 30 0.16 -9.44 -3.83
CA ARG A 30 0.73 -10.00 -5.06
C ARG A 30 2.21 -9.64 -5.21
N TRP A 31 2.56 -8.38 -4.96
CA TRP A 31 3.96 -7.96 -4.97
C TRP A 31 4.81 -8.78 -3.99
N LEU A 32 4.32 -9.07 -2.78
CA LEU A 32 5.04 -9.96 -1.85
C LEU A 32 5.17 -11.40 -2.37
N VAL A 33 4.15 -11.93 -3.04
CA VAL A 33 4.26 -13.26 -3.69
C VAL A 33 5.36 -13.25 -4.74
N ASP A 34 5.42 -12.20 -5.57
CA ASP A 34 6.43 -12.06 -6.63
C ASP A 34 7.85 -11.88 -6.07
N GLN A 35 8.00 -11.36 -4.84
CA GLN A 35 9.28 -11.30 -4.12
C GLN A 35 9.69 -12.65 -3.51
N GLY A 36 8.89 -13.71 -3.64
CA GLY A 36 9.22 -15.05 -3.15
C GLY A 36 9.06 -15.25 -1.65
N TYR A 37 8.22 -14.45 -0.98
CA TYR A 37 7.97 -14.63 0.45
C TYR A 37 7.32 -15.99 0.75
N ALA A 38 7.81 -16.64 1.81
CA ALA A 38 7.23 -17.89 2.30
C ALA A 38 5.77 -17.72 2.74
N ARG A 39 4.97 -18.79 2.62
CA ARG A 39 3.54 -18.80 2.96
C ARG A 39 3.25 -18.34 4.39
N THR A 40 4.10 -18.71 5.35
CA THR A 40 3.96 -18.29 6.75
C THR A 40 4.17 -16.78 6.92
N THR A 41 5.10 -16.19 6.19
CA THR A 41 5.35 -14.74 6.18
C THR A 41 4.23 -13.98 5.48
N LEU A 42 3.75 -14.48 4.33
CA LEU A 42 2.57 -13.92 3.65
C LEU A 42 1.35 -13.93 4.56
N ARG A 43 1.13 -15.03 5.29
CA ARG A 43 0.05 -15.14 6.26
C ARG A 43 0.15 -14.06 7.35
N ARG A 44 1.34 -13.85 7.90
CA ARG A 44 1.59 -12.79 8.88
C ARG A 44 1.32 -11.39 8.30
N HIS A 45 1.74 -11.12 7.07
CA HIS A 45 1.40 -9.86 6.40
C HIS A 45 -0.11 -9.70 6.21
N CYS A 46 -0.83 -10.74 5.81
CA CYS A 46 -2.31 -10.69 5.80
C CYS A 46 -2.85 -10.37 7.20
N ASP A 47 -2.44 -11.09 8.24
CA ASP A 47 -2.98 -10.86 9.58
C ASP A 47 -2.68 -9.41 10.06
N ASN A 48 -1.52 -8.85 9.74
CA ASN A 48 -1.20 -7.44 10.01
C ASN A 48 -2.04 -6.45 9.19
N LEU A 49 -2.35 -6.77 7.92
CA LEU A 49 -3.26 -5.98 7.10
C LEU A 49 -4.72 -6.02 7.64
N CYS A 50 -5.15 -7.10 8.34
CA CYS A 50 -6.43 -7.13 9.06
C CYS A 50 -6.47 -6.00 10.07
N VAL A 51 -5.39 -5.91 10.85
CA VAL A 51 -5.27 -4.94 11.92
C VAL A 51 -5.25 -3.53 11.36
N LEU A 52 -4.48 -3.30 10.28
CA LEU A 52 -4.41 -2.00 9.63
C LEU A 52 -5.77 -1.57 9.07
N GLY A 53 -6.50 -2.45 8.37
CA GLY A 53 -7.82 -2.14 7.83
C GLY A 53 -8.82 -1.75 8.92
N ASN A 54 -8.86 -2.51 10.02
CA ASN A 54 -9.68 -2.17 11.19
C ASN A 54 -9.30 -0.81 11.78
N GLU A 55 -8.00 -0.52 11.85
CA GLU A 55 -7.48 0.71 12.44
C GLU A 55 -7.83 1.96 11.60
N VAL A 56 -7.81 1.86 10.27
CA VAL A 56 -8.24 2.96 9.37
C VAL A 56 -9.75 3.22 9.55
N ILE A 57 -10.58 2.18 9.61
CA ILE A 57 -12.02 2.35 9.87
C ILE A 57 -12.27 2.95 11.26
N GLN A 58 -11.54 2.48 12.28
CA GLN A 58 -11.63 3.01 13.63
C GLN A 58 -11.30 4.51 13.69
N ARG A 59 -10.23 4.95 13.01
CA ARG A 59 -9.87 6.38 12.90
C ARG A 59 -10.96 7.18 12.20
N ARG A 60 -11.44 6.70 11.06
CA ARG A 60 -12.53 7.34 10.29
C ARG A 60 -13.81 7.51 11.12
N ARG A 61 -14.11 6.58 12.03
CA ARG A 61 -15.24 6.69 12.95
C ARG A 61 -15.02 7.73 14.05
N GLN A 62 -13.80 7.80 14.58
CA GLN A 62 -13.44 8.74 15.65
C GLN A 62 -13.31 10.18 15.14
N ASP A 63 -12.85 10.37 13.91
CA ASP A 63 -12.68 11.68 13.28
C ASP A 63 -13.51 11.78 11.99
N CYS A 64 -14.62 12.50 12.09
CA CYS A 64 -15.52 12.70 10.96
C CYS A 64 -14.88 13.46 9.79
N SER A 65 -13.78 14.19 10.00
CA SER A 65 -13.06 14.90 8.91
C SER A 65 -12.42 13.93 7.93
N LEU A 66 -12.06 12.72 8.38
CA LEU A 66 -11.50 11.65 7.57
C LEU A 66 -12.53 11.02 6.62
N ARG A 67 -13.82 11.32 6.78
CA ARG A 67 -14.88 10.80 5.91
C ARG A 67 -14.71 11.22 4.44
N ASN A 68 -14.06 12.36 4.21
CA ASN A 68 -13.78 12.88 2.87
C ASN A 68 -12.50 12.31 2.24
N PHE A 69 -11.69 11.56 2.99
CA PHE A 69 -10.48 10.93 2.48
C PHE A 69 -10.80 9.59 1.83
N SER A 70 -10.08 9.28 0.75
CA SER A 70 -10.07 7.94 0.18
C SER A 70 -9.22 7.01 1.05
N ALA A 71 -9.54 5.71 1.05
CA ALA A 71 -8.78 4.69 1.77
C ALA A 71 -7.28 4.73 1.46
N ARG A 72 -6.93 4.94 0.18
CA ARG A 72 -5.54 5.07 -0.25
C ARG A 72 -4.84 6.28 0.39
N ASN A 73 -5.50 7.44 0.44
CA ASN A 73 -4.88 8.65 0.99
C ASN A 73 -4.75 8.55 2.51
N GLU A 74 -5.73 7.96 3.20
CA GLU A 74 -5.62 7.74 4.64
C GLU A 74 -4.47 6.77 4.95
N LEU A 75 -4.34 5.68 4.19
CA LEU A 75 -3.18 4.77 4.31
C LEU A 75 -1.85 5.50 4.07
N LEU A 76 -1.74 6.38 3.07
CA LEU A 76 -0.52 7.17 2.84
C LEU A 76 -0.20 8.15 3.97
N ASN A 77 -1.22 8.74 4.59
CA ASN A 77 -1.03 9.64 5.72
C ASN A 77 -0.63 8.89 6.99
N LEU A 78 -1.04 7.64 7.09
CA LEU A 78 -0.88 6.82 8.28
C LEU A 78 0.43 6.03 8.30
N LEU A 79 0.96 5.71 7.12
CA LEU A 79 2.14 4.88 6.95
C LEU A 79 3.36 5.77 6.69
N ASP A 80 4.46 5.49 7.37
CA ASP A 80 5.71 6.23 7.18
C ASP A 80 6.91 5.28 7.01
N VAL A 81 8.12 5.85 7.06
CA VAL A 81 9.36 5.09 6.93
C VAL A 81 9.68 4.28 8.18
N ASP A 82 9.14 4.67 9.33
CA ASP A 82 9.38 4.05 10.62
C ASP A 82 8.39 2.90 10.87
N GLY A 83 7.18 2.95 10.31
CA GLY A 83 6.18 1.93 10.54
C GLY A 83 4.76 2.36 10.20
N GLY A 84 3.85 1.88 11.03
CA GLY A 84 2.46 2.29 11.04
C GLY A 84 2.10 2.85 12.41
N PRO A 85 0.80 3.05 12.67
CA PRO A 85 0.35 3.55 13.95
C PRO A 85 0.68 2.59 15.10
N LEU A 86 0.85 3.17 16.28
CA LEU A 86 0.87 2.40 17.51
C LEU A 86 -0.50 1.77 17.75
N LEU A 87 -0.50 0.45 17.87
CA LEU A 87 -1.71 -0.31 18.12
C LEU A 87 -2.00 -0.32 19.62
N TYR A 88 -3.09 0.34 20.03
CA TYR A 88 -3.52 0.28 21.43
C TYR A 88 -4.40 -0.95 21.68
N ARG A 89 -3.78 -2.07 22.07
CA ARG A 89 -4.49 -3.29 22.51
C ARG A 89 -3.83 -3.89 23.75
N PRO A 90 -4.59 -4.26 24.80
CA PRO A 90 -4.04 -4.78 26.06
C PRO A 90 -3.18 -6.05 25.94
N SER A 91 -3.32 -6.80 24.85
CA SER A 91 -2.65 -8.09 24.62
C SER A 91 -1.52 -8.03 23.60
N LEU A 92 -1.19 -6.85 23.08
CA LEU A 92 -0.17 -6.68 22.04
C LEU A 92 1.19 -6.47 22.71
N ASP A 93 2.19 -7.25 22.32
CA ASP A 93 3.55 -7.07 22.78
C ASP A 93 4.41 -6.31 21.75
N ASP A 94 5.64 -5.97 22.14
CA ASP A 94 6.59 -5.30 21.25
C ASP A 94 6.90 -6.11 19.97
N VAL A 95 6.77 -7.43 20.01
CA VAL A 95 7.04 -8.31 18.86
C VAL A 95 5.91 -8.16 17.83
N ASP A 96 4.67 -8.11 18.28
CA ASP A 96 3.50 -7.88 17.45
C ASP A 96 3.55 -6.49 16.80
N GLN A 97 3.90 -5.44 17.56
CA GLN A 97 4.05 -4.09 17.00
C GLN A 97 5.18 -4.05 15.95
N ARG A 98 6.34 -4.65 16.23
CA ARG A 98 7.45 -4.70 15.24
C ARG A 98 7.07 -5.46 13.97
N SER A 99 6.31 -6.55 14.10
CA SER A 99 5.76 -7.32 12.98
C SER A 99 4.81 -6.48 12.13
N PHE A 100 3.92 -5.75 12.81
CA PHE A 100 2.98 -4.81 12.18
C PHE A 100 3.72 -3.69 11.46
N ASP A 101 4.66 -3.02 12.11
CA ASP A 101 5.46 -1.93 11.53
C ASP A 101 6.26 -2.41 10.32
N ALA A 102 6.82 -3.61 10.37
CA ALA A 102 7.52 -4.20 9.22
C ALA A 102 6.60 -4.40 8.00
N THR A 103 5.31 -4.66 8.23
CA THR A 103 4.31 -4.74 7.16
C THR A 103 3.97 -3.35 6.64
N CYS A 104 3.76 -2.40 7.55
CA CYS A 104 3.46 -1.00 7.23
C CYS A 104 4.56 -0.34 6.39
N ARG A 105 5.83 -0.52 6.76
CA ARG A 105 6.97 -0.01 5.97
C ARG A 105 7.00 -0.58 4.55
N LYS A 106 6.70 -1.87 4.39
CA LYS A 106 6.65 -2.51 3.06
C LYS A 106 5.48 -1.99 2.23
N LEU A 107 4.32 -1.81 2.84
CA LEU A 107 3.16 -1.24 2.19
C LEU A 107 3.43 0.21 1.76
N ASN A 108 4.03 1.03 2.63
CA ASN A 108 4.44 2.39 2.30
C ASN A 108 5.41 2.41 1.11
N ALA A 109 6.46 1.57 1.14
CA ALA A 109 7.41 1.45 0.04
C ALA A 109 6.73 1.01 -1.28
N PHE A 110 5.77 0.09 -1.21
CA PHE A 110 4.98 -0.34 -2.37
C PHE A 110 4.16 0.82 -2.94
N MET A 111 3.42 1.52 -2.07
CA MET A 111 2.52 2.62 -2.47
C MET A 111 3.31 3.80 -3.04
N THR A 112 4.42 4.21 -2.41
CA THR A 112 5.28 5.30 -2.87
C THR A 112 6.03 4.95 -4.16
N ARG A 113 6.48 3.71 -4.33
CA ARG A 113 7.12 3.26 -5.58
C ARG A 113 6.15 3.20 -6.75
N THR A 114 4.88 2.87 -6.52
CA THR A 114 3.83 2.95 -7.56
C THR A 114 3.45 4.38 -7.96
N ILE A 115 3.83 5.40 -7.16
CA ILE A 115 3.60 6.82 -7.48
C ILE A 115 4.73 7.39 -8.34
N ALA A 116 5.92 6.77 -8.36
CA ALA A 116 6.96 7.16 -9.30
C ALA A 116 6.49 6.83 -10.74
N PRO A 117 6.37 7.83 -11.64
CA PRO A 117 6.01 7.55 -13.02
C PRO A 117 7.03 6.58 -13.61
N CYS A 118 6.52 5.54 -14.29
CA CYS A 118 7.32 4.56 -14.99
C CYS A 118 8.27 5.27 -15.97
N ARG A 119 9.54 5.47 -15.59
CA ARG A 119 10.60 5.86 -16.52
C ARG A 119 10.93 4.63 -17.36
N ARG A 120 10.11 4.33 -18.36
CA ARG A 120 10.56 3.52 -19.49
C ARG A 120 11.56 4.38 -20.23
N GLU A 121 12.84 4.17 -19.95
CA GLU A 121 13.91 4.66 -20.80
C GLU A 121 13.70 4.05 -22.19
N VAL A 122 13.21 4.87 -23.11
CA VAL A 122 13.37 4.58 -24.54
C VAL A 122 14.84 4.86 -24.83
N ASN A 123 15.64 3.79 -24.83
CA ASN A 123 16.94 3.79 -25.47
C ASN A 123 16.72 4.14 -26.96
N MET A 124 17.00 5.38 -27.34
CA MET A 124 17.28 5.70 -28.74
C MET A 124 18.77 5.47 -28.96
N ILE A 125 19.02 4.43 -29.74
CA ILE A 125 20.31 3.99 -30.24
C ILE A 125 21.01 5.17 -30.94
N THR A 126 22.31 5.22 -30.68
CA THR A 126 23.36 6.08 -31.20
C THR A 126 23.33 6.25 -32.73
N LYS A 127 23.40 7.53 -33.14
CA LYS A 127 24.34 8.13 -34.14
C LYS A 127 24.89 7.23 -35.27
N ASP A 128 24.61 7.63 -36.51
CA ASP A 128 25.49 7.54 -37.70
C ASP A 128 24.95 8.56 -38.73
N GLU A 129 25.47 9.80 -38.78
CA GLU A 129 26.51 10.26 -39.73
C GLU A 129 26.36 9.76 -41.17
N THR A 130 25.85 10.61 -42.08
CA THR A 130 26.66 11.03 -43.24
C THR A 130 26.06 12.25 -43.96
N ASP A 131 26.92 13.24 -44.10
CA ASP A 131 26.83 14.40 -44.98
C ASP A 131 26.85 13.98 -46.47
N VAL A 132 26.32 14.83 -47.37
CA VAL A 132 26.70 15.05 -48.80
C VAL A 132 25.53 15.70 -49.57
N ALA A 133 25.65 17.03 -49.69
CA ALA A 133 25.74 17.82 -50.91
C ALA A 133 24.62 17.84 -52.00
N VAL A 134 24.29 19.09 -52.37
CA VAL A 134 23.96 19.63 -53.73
C VAL A 134 22.56 19.34 -54.32
N ALA A 135 21.77 20.42 -54.53
CA ALA A 135 21.38 20.94 -55.87
C ALA A 135 20.16 21.90 -55.81
N GLU A 136 20.35 23.10 -56.36
CA GLU A 136 19.44 23.87 -57.23
C GLU A 136 17.94 23.99 -56.89
N LYS A 137 17.48 25.23 -56.60
CA LYS A 137 16.98 26.18 -57.60
C LYS A 137 16.66 27.55 -57.00
#